data_AF-A0AAN7TGE8-F1
#
_entry.id   AF-A0AAN7TGE8-F1
#
_cell.length_a   1.000
_cell.length_b   1.000
_cell.length_c   1.000
_cell.angle_alpha   90.00
_cell.angle_beta   90.00
_cell.angle_gamma   90.00
#
_symmetry.space_group_name_H-M   'P 1'
#
loop_
_entity.id
_entity.type
_entity.pdbx_description
1 polymer ?
#
loop_
_entity_poly.entity_id
_entity_poly.type
_entity_poly.pdbx_seq_one_letter_code
_entity_poly.pdbx_strand_id
1 'polypeptide(L)'
;MKSEPHTFQPLAPHEQNHFDLLKAQIDSPAGFVDFGLGLKAFRSPPDDDTYRALVRYAHVRYLRACDYVNWLYGNIRLIRRETLINRAKAAGMAVRMRDLAAIKIERISGIPQLKIGDEAWINEARKGYLQVEISNAVRARVMLEEERERLLPLSEEAAAVERASRTWVLVA
;
A
#
# COMPACT_ATOMS: atom_id res chain seq x y z
N MET A 1 4.07 35.22 6.94
CA MET A 1 4.60 34.34 8.00
C MET A 1 5.32 33.20 7.32
N LYS A 2 6.63 33.05 7.54
CA LYS A 2 7.40 31.90 7.05
C LYS A 2 7.15 30.76 8.04
N SER A 3 6.49 29.70 7.59
CA SER A 3 6.40 28.44 8.33
C SER A 3 7.80 27.84 8.41
N GLU A 4 8.36 27.75 9.60
CA GLU A 4 9.61 27.04 9.85
C GLU A 4 9.46 25.57 9.40
N PRO A 5 10.50 24.96 8.82
CA PRO A 5 10.47 23.53 8.54
C PRO A 5 10.37 22.81 9.90
N HIS A 6 9.32 22.00 10.08
CA HIS A 6 9.22 21.08 11.21
C HIS A 6 10.46 20.19 11.22
N THR A 7 11.45 20.62 12.00
CA THR A 7 12.69 19.89 12.18
C THR A 7 12.30 18.77 13.13
N PHE A 8 12.24 17.54 12.62
CA PHE A 8 12.09 16.36 13.46
C PHE A 8 13.19 16.43 14.53
N GLN A 9 12.83 16.72 15.77
CA GLN A 9 13.78 16.62 16.87
C GLN A 9 14.24 15.15 16.92
N PRO A 10 15.56 14.90 16.98
CA PRO A 10 16.05 13.54 17.12
C PRO A 10 15.52 12.96 18.43
N LEU A 11 14.90 11.77 18.34
CA LEU A 11 14.40 11.02 19.48
C LEU A 11 15.54 10.74 20.46
N ALA A 12 15.26 10.82 21.76
CA ALA A 12 16.20 10.39 22.78
C ALA A 12 16.55 8.89 22.59
N PRO A 13 17.72 8.41 23.02
CA PRO A 13 18.17 7.04 22.71
C PRO A 13 17.20 5.93 23.14
N HIS A 14 16.46 6.14 24.23
CA HIS A 14 15.44 5.19 24.71
C HIS A 14 14.15 5.23 23.88
N GLU A 15 13.77 6.40 23.36
CA GLU A 15 12.65 6.60 22.44
C GLU A 15 12.97 5.98 21.07
N GLN A 16 14.21 6.15 20.60
CA GLN A 16 14.70 5.53 19.37
C GLN A 16 14.65 3.99 19.44
N ASN A 17 15.05 3.39 20.56
CA ASN A 17 14.98 1.95 20.75
C ASN A 17 13.54 1.40 20.76
N HIS A 18 12.59 2.11 21.39
CA HIS A 18 11.17 1.75 21.35
C HIS A 18 10.60 1.83 19.93
N PHE A 19 10.93 2.92 19.24
CA PHE A 19 10.55 3.13 17.85
C PHE A 19 11.05 1.99 16.98
N ASP A 20 12.33 1.62 17.06
CA ASP A 20 12.93 0.58 16.22
C ASP A 20 12.30 -0.80 16.43
N LEU A 21 11.98 -1.18 17.68
CA LEU A 21 11.28 -2.43 17.98
C LEU A 21 9.86 -2.49 17.37
N LEU A 22 9.09 -1.42 17.53
CA LEU A 22 7.71 -1.38 17.01
C LEU A 22 7.71 -1.22 15.48
N LYS A 23 8.69 -0.48 14.94
CA LYS A 23 8.92 -0.36 13.49
C LYS A 23 9.20 -1.73 12.87
N ALA A 24 10.04 -2.56 13.49
CA ALA A 24 10.30 -3.92 13.00
C ALA A 24 9.02 -4.77 12.94
N GLN A 25 8.09 -4.59 13.87
CA GLN A 25 6.79 -5.26 13.82
C GLN A 25 5.87 -4.68 12.75
N ILE A 26 5.85 -3.36 12.56
CA ILE A 26 5.11 -2.71 11.46
C ILE A 26 5.58 -3.22 10.10
N ASP A 27 6.89 -3.43 9.94
CA ASP A 27 7.49 -3.97 8.71
C ASP A 27 7.32 -5.49 8.56
N SER A 28 6.94 -6.20 9.62
CA SER A 28 6.75 -7.65 9.60
C SER A 28 5.51 -8.04 8.79
N PRO A 29 5.55 -9.12 7.98
CA PRO A 29 4.37 -9.63 7.28
C PRO A 29 3.33 -10.25 8.22
N ALA A 30 3.65 -10.45 9.50
CA ALA A 30 2.75 -11.11 10.46
C ALA A 30 1.45 -10.33 10.76
N GLY A 31 1.36 -9.06 10.36
CA GLY A 31 0.11 -8.29 10.41
C GLY A 31 -0.37 -7.91 11.82
N PHE A 32 0.50 -8.00 12.82
CA PHE A 32 0.19 -7.61 14.19
C PHE A 32 1.31 -6.77 14.82
N VAL A 33 0.95 -5.97 15.82
CA VAL A 33 1.89 -5.17 16.61
C VAL A 33 1.62 -5.42 18.09
N ASP A 34 2.62 -5.95 18.82
CA ASP A 34 2.65 -6.07 20.27
C ASP A 34 3.17 -4.77 20.90
N PHE A 35 2.25 -3.92 21.32
CA PHE A 35 2.58 -2.68 22.04
C PHE A 35 3.11 -2.90 23.47
N GLY A 36 2.96 -4.11 24.01
CA GLY A 36 3.56 -4.53 25.28
C GLY A 36 5.05 -4.86 25.14
N LEU A 37 5.59 -4.95 23.92
CA LEU A 37 6.98 -5.34 23.69
C LEU A 37 7.98 -4.35 24.32
N GLY A 38 7.72 -3.04 24.25
CA GLY A 38 8.58 -2.03 24.88
C GLY A 38 8.70 -2.23 26.40
N LEU A 39 7.56 -2.51 27.06
CA LEU A 39 7.54 -2.81 28.50
C LEU A 39 8.34 -4.08 28.82
N LYS A 40 8.24 -5.12 27.98
CA LYS A 40 9.00 -6.38 28.16
C LYS A 40 10.50 -6.18 27.93
N ALA A 41 10.89 -5.37 26.95
CA ALA A 41 12.28 -5.20 26.53
C ALA A 41 13.05 -4.18 27.40
N PHE A 42 12.46 -3.01 27.66
CA PHE A 42 13.13 -1.90 28.34
C PHE A 42 12.59 -1.60 29.74
N ARG A 43 11.62 -2.39 30.21
CA ARG A 43 10.93 -2.18 31.50
C ARG A 43 10.24 -0.81 31.62
N SER A 44 10.01 -0.14 30.50
CA SER A 44 9.26 1.10 30.40
C SER A 44 8.36 1.08 29.15
N PRO A 45 7.19 1.71 29.20
CA PRO A 45 6.36 1.83 28.00
C PRO A 45 6.92 2.90 27.06
N PRO A 46 6.68 2.79 25.74
CA PRO A 46 6.90 3.92 24.83
C PRO A 46 6.04 5.12 25.22
N ASP A 47 6.60 6.32 25.06
CA ASP A 47 5.93 7.62 25.20
C ASP A 47 4.99 7.91 24.01
N ASP A 48 4.21 8.98 24.15
CA ASP A 48 3.22 9.38 23.15
C ASP A 48 3.86 9.82 21.83
N ASP A 49 5.00 10.53 21.87
CA ASP A 49 5.67 11.02 20.67
C ASP A 49 6.21 9.88 19.80
N THR A 50 6.69 8.81 20.42
CA THR A 50 7.05 7.55 19.78
C THR A 50 5.84 6.93 19.07
N TYR A 51 4.66 6.89 19.71
CA TYR A 51 3.44 6.42 19.05
C TYR A 51 3.02 7.31 17.88
N ARG A 52 3.12 8.63 18.00
CA ARG A 52 2.81 9.56 16.90
C ARG A 52 3.76 9.35 15.72
N ALA A 53 5.05 9.20 15.98
CA ALA A 53 6.04 8.86 14.96
C ALA A 53 5.72 7.51 14.28
N LEU A 54 5.30 6.51 15.06
CA LEU A 54 4.91 5.19 14.53
C LEU A 54 3.63 5.24 13.69
N VAL A 55 2.64 6.07 14.05
CA VAL A 55 1.45 6.31 13.20
C VAL A 55 1.88 6.83 11.84
N ARG A 56 2.68 7.90 11.81
CA ARG A 56 3.20 8.48 10.55
C ARG A 56 3.97 7.45 9.74
N TYR A 57 4.81 6.66 10.41
CA TYR A 57 5.55 5.58 9.77
C TYR A 57 4.62 4.53 9.15
N ALA A 58 3.65 4.03 9.90
CA ALA A 58 2.68 3.03 9.43
C ALA A 58 1.84 3.57 8.26
N HIS A 59 1.40 4.83 8.32
CA HIS A 59 0.70 5.51 7.23
C HIS A 59 1.54 5.55 5.95
N VAL A 60 2.83 5.92 6.02
CA VAL A 60 3.72 5.92 4.86
C VAL A 60 3.85 4.53 4.25
N ARG A 61 3.97 3.49 5.08
CA ARG A 61 4.06 2.09 4.60
C ARG A 61 2.77 1.65 3.91
N TYR A 62 1.62 1.98 4.49
CA TYR A 62 0.31 1.75 3.89
C TYR A 62 0.15 2.46 2.53
N LEU A 63 0.50 3.75 2.44
CA LEU A 63 0.38 4.52 1.19
C LEU A 63 1.25 3.95 0.07
N ARG A 64 2.48 3.52 0.37
CA ARG A 64 3.34 2.84 -0.61
C ARG A 64 2.72 1.54 -1.13
N ALA A 65 2.07 0.76 -0.28
CA ALA A 65 1.37 -0.44 -0.69
C ALA A 65 0.16 -0.09 -1.59
N CYS A 66 -0.58 0.97 -1.27
CA CYS A 66 -1.67 1.47 -2.10
C CYS A 66 -1.18 1.87 -3.49
N ASP A 67 -0.09 2.64 -3.58
CA ASP A 67 0.47 3.09 -4.84
C ASP A 67 0.86 1.91 -5.74
N TYR A 68 1.48 0.89 -5.16
CA TYR A 68 1.89 -0.30 -5.90
C TYR A 68 0.70 -1.13 -6.41
N VAL A 69 -0.30 -1.39 -5.56
CA VAL A 69 -1.52 -2.09 -5.96
C VAL A 69 -2.32 -1.31 -7.01
N ASN A 70 -2.41 0.01 -6.86
CA ASN A 70 -3.05 0.88 -7.86
C ASN A 70 -2.31 0.85 -9.19
N TRP A 71 -0.98 0.85 -9.17
CA TRP A 71 -0.16 0.68 -10.35
C TRP A 71 -0.43 -0.67 -11.02
N LEU A 72 -0.50 -1.78 -10.26
CA LEU A 72 -0.83 -3.10 -10.81
C LEU A 72 -2.22 -3.12 -11.47
N TYR A 73 -3.26 -2.59 -10.83
CA TYR A 73 -4.58 -2.47 -11.44
C TYR A 73 -4.56 -1.68 -12.75
N GLY A 74 -3.85 -0.55 -12.76
CA GLY A 74 -3.69 0.29 -13.95
C GLY A 74 -2.97 -0.45 -15.07
N ASN A 75 -1.86 -1.11 -14.74
CA ASN A 75 -1.01 -1.84 -15.67
C ASN A 75 -1.77 -3.00 -16.34
N ILE A 76 -2.40 -3.88 -15.56
CA ILE A 76 -3.18 -5.00 -16.10
C ILE A 76 -4.28 -4.50 -17.04
N ARG A 77 -4.98 -3.42 -16.67
CA ARG A 77 -6.03 -2.83 -17.51
C ARG A 77 -5.48 -2.29 -18.82
N LEU A 78 -4.33 -1.62 -18.79
CA LEU A 78 -3.66 -1.07 -19.97
C LEU A 78 -3.23 -2.20 -20.92
N ILE A 79 -2.54 -3.21 -20.41
CA ILE A 79 -2.05 -4.34 -21.21
C ILE A 79 -3.20 -5.12 -21.86
N ARG A 80 -4.28 -5.40 -21.10
CA ARG A 80 -5.47 -6.08 -21.65
C ARG A 80 -6.14 -5.25 -22.75
N ARG A 81 -6.15 -3.91 -22.62
CA ARG A 81 -6.67 -3.01 -23.66
C ARG A 81 -5.81 -3.07 -24.93
N GLU A 82 -4.49 -3.00 -24.80
CA GLU A 82 -3.58 -3.08 -25.95
C GLU A 82 -3.73 -4.42 -26.67
N THR A 83 -3.78 -5.52 -25.92
CA THR A 83 -4.02 -6.87 -26.46
C THR A 83 -5.33 -6.92 -27.27
N LEU A 84 -6.42 -6.36 -26.74
CA LEU A 84 -7.70 -6.33 -27.43
C LEU A 84 -7.62 -5.53 -28.75
N ILE A 85 -6.94 -4.38 -28.73
CA ILE A 85 -6.73 -3.55 -29.92
C ILE A 85 -5.92 -4.30 -30.97
N ASN A 86 -4.82 -4.96 -30.57
CA ASN A 86 -3.96 -5.71 -31.49
C ASN A 86 -4.71 -6.87 -32.14
N ARG A 87 -5.49 -7.63 -31.36
CA ARG A 87 -6.34 -8.71 -31.89
C ARG A 87 -7.40 -8.20 -32.86
N ALA A 88 -8.07 -7.10 -32.53
CA ALA A 88 -9.07 -6.51 -33.42
C ALA A 88 -8.43 -6.04 -34.74
N LYS A 89 -7.26 -5.38 -34.68
CA LYS A 89 -6.49 -4.99 -35.87
C LYS A 89 -6.11 -6.19 -36.74
N ALA A 90 -5.57 -7.25 -36.14
CA ALA A 90 -5.19 -8.47 -36.86
C ALA A 90 -6.40 -9.16 -37.53
N ALA A 91 -7.58 -9.05 -36.93
CA ALA A 91 -8.83 -9.58 -37.49
C ALA A 91 -9.53 -8.60 -38.45
N GLY A 92 -9.00 -7.41 -38.70
CA GLY A 92 -9.67 -6.36 -39.49
C GLY A 92 -10.96 -5.83 -38.86
N MET A 93 -11.11 -5.98 -37.54
CA MET A 93 -12.30 -5.59 -36.79
C MET A 93 -12.08 -4.29 -35.98
N ALA A 94 -13.16 -3.57 -35.71
CA ALA A 94 -13.15 -2.46 -34.77
C ALA A 94 -13.40 -2.94 -33.33
N VAL A 95 -12.68 -2.36 -32.36
CA VAL A 95 -12.94 -2.58 -30.92
C VAL A 95 -14.21 -1.83 -30.52
N ARG A 96 -15.16 -2.51 -29.89
CA ARG A 96 -16.38 -1.86 -29.39
C ARG A 96 -16.22 -1.44 -27.93
N MET A 97 -16.97 -0.41 -27.53
CA MET A 97 -16.99 0.08 -26.14
C MET A 97 -17.36 -0.99 -25.11
N ARG A 98 -18.25 -1.93 -25.47
CA ARG A 98 -18.62 -3.05 -24.59
C ARG A 98 -17.44 -4.00 -24.31
N ASP A 99 -16.56 -4.17 -25.29
CA ASP A 99 -15.39 -5.06 -25.18
C ASP A 99 -14.34 -4.42 -24.26
N LEU A 100 -14.23 -3.09 -24.26
CA LEU A 100 -13.42 -2.32 -23.31
C LEU A 100 -13.99 -2.33 -21.88
N ALA A 101 -15.32 -2.30 -21.74
CA ALA A 101 -15.98 -2.35 -20.44
C ALA A 101 -15.78 -3.69 -19.71
N ALA A 102 -15.57 -4.77 -20.46
CA ALA A 102 -15.30 -6.11 -19.91
C ALA A 102 -13.88 -6.27 -19.31
N ILE A 103 -12.96 -5.33 -19.56
CA ILE A 103 -11.57 -5.36 -19.06
C ILE A 103 -11.47 -5.00 -17.57
N LYS A 104 -12.59 -4.64 -16.92
CA LYS A 104 -12.62 -4.25 -15.51
C LYS A 104 -12.04 -5.35 -14.61
N ILE A 105 -11.30 -4.91 -13.61
CA ILE A 105 -10.72 -5.76 -12.57
C ILE A 105 -11.42 -5.37 -11.28
N GLU A 106 -11.94 -6.38 -10.58
CA GLU A 106 -12.50 -6.17 -9.25
C GLU A 106 -11.39 -5.74 -8.30
N ARG A 107 -11.67 -4.66 -7.55
CA ARG A 107 -10.73 -4.09 -6.59
C ARG A 107 -11.01 -4.65 -5.21
N ILE A 108 -9.95 -4.79 -4.42
CA ILE A 108 -10.06 -5.14 -3.00
C ILE A 108 -10.99 -4.16 -2.28
N SER A 109 -11.77 -4.69 -1.34
CA SER A 109 -12.70 -3.94 -0.50
C SER A 109 -12.45 -4.23 0.98
N GLY A 110 -13.09 -3.45 1.87
CA GLY A 110 -12.98 -3.67 3.32
C GLY A 110 -11.67 -3.20 3.97
N ILE A 111 -10.84 -2.43 3.24
CA ILE A 111 -9.64 -1.80 3.81
C ILE A 111 -10.05 -0.83 4.93
N PRO A 112 -9.44 -0.92 6.13
CA PRO A 112 -9.70 0.02 7.23
C PRO A 112 -9.58 1.49 6.80
N GLN A 113 -10.49 2.33 7.30
CA GLN A 113 -10.38 3.78 7.10
C GLN A 113 -9.34 4.36 8.06
N LEU A 114 -8.33 5.04 7.50
CA LEU A 114 -7.22 5.61 8.24
C LEU A 114 -7.28 7.14 8.23
N LYS A 115 -6.75 7.77 9.29
CA LYS A 115 -6.63 9.22 9.46
C LYS A 115 -5.38 9.78 8.78
N ILE A 116 -5.17 9.39 7.52
CA ILE A 116 -4.00 9.80 6.74
C ILE A 116 -3.96 11.33 6.60
N GLY A 117 -2.82 11.94 6.98
CA GLY A 117 -2.57 13.37 6.81
C GLY A 117 -3.30 14.29 7.80
N ASP A 118 -4.06 13.72 8.75
CA ASP A 118 -4.71 14.48 9.83
C ASP A 118 -3.72 14.71 10.99
N GLU A 119 -2.74 15.59 10.76
CA GLU A 119 -1.67 15.86 11.74
C GLU A 119 -2.21 16.48 13.05
N ALA A 120 -3.31 17.22 13.00
CA ALA A 120 -3.97 17.73 14.19
C ALA A 120 -4.48 16.57 15.06
N TRP A 121 -5.20 15.63 14.46
CA TRP A 121 -5.64 14.42 15.16
C TRP A 121 -4.46 13.61 15.68
N ILE A 122 -3.40 13.41 14.87
CA ILE A 122 -2.22 12.65 15.27
C ILE A 122 -1.56 13.30 16.50
N ASN A 123 -1.56 14.62 16.65
CA ASN A 123 -0.93 15.31 17.77
C ASN A 123 -1.82 15.42 19.02
N GLU A 124 -3.14 15.35 18.87
CA GLU A 124 -4.09 15.45 19.99
C GLU A 124 -4.57 14.08 20.52
N ALA A 125 -4.48 13.03 19.68
CA ALA A 125 -4.95 11.71 20.03
C ALA A 125 -4.23 11.14 21.26
N ARG A 126 -5.00 10.47 22.11
CA ARG A 126 -4.46 9.69 23.25
C ARG A 126 -3.82 8.41 22.74
N LYS A 127 -2.83 7.92 23.48
CA LYS A 127 -2.08 6.67 23.22
C LYS A 127 -2.92 5.49 22.71
N GLY A 128 -4.04 5.18 23.35
CA GLY A 128 -4.90 4.05 22.92
C GLY A 128 -5.44 4.20 21.49
N TYR A 129 -5.76 5.44 21.07
CA TYR A 129 -6.21 5.70 19.70
C TYR A 129 -5.07 5.63 18.69
N LEU A 130 -3.87 6.08 19.06
CA LEU A 130 -2.68 5.94 18.22
C LEU A 130 -2.33 4.46 17.99
N GLN A 131 -2.43 3.63 19.03
CA GLN A 131 -2.23 2.18 18.92
C GLN A 131 -3.23 1.53 17.97
N VAL A 132 -4.52 1.86 18.09
CA VAL A 132 -5.56 1.36 17.17
C VAL A 132 -5.27 1.76 15.73
N GLU A 133 -4.87 3.02 15.50
CA GLU A 133 -4.54 3.52 14.17
C GLU A 133 -3.33 2.81 13.56
N ILE A 134 -2.28 2.56 14.34
CA ILE A 134 -1.12 1.76 13.91
C ILE A 134 -1.57 0.34 13.53
N SER A 135 -2.36 -0.33 14.36
CA SER A 135 -2.87 -1.68 14.08
C SER A 135 -3.73 -1.72 12.82
N ASN A 136 -4.59 -0.72 12.61
CA ASN A 136 -5.41 -0.61 11.40
C ASN A 136 -4.54 -0.41 10.16
N ALA A 137 -3.52 0.45 10.23
CA ALA A 137 -2.61 0.70 9.11
C ALA A 137 -1.80 -0.55 8.75
N VAL A 138 -1.34 -1.31 9.74
CA VAL A 138 -0.65 -2.59 9.51
C VAL A 138 -1.57 -3.61 8.88
N ARG A 139 -2.79 -3.78 9.40
CA ARG A 139 -3.79 -4.69 8.82
C ARG A 139 -4.14 -4.31 7.38
N ALA A 140 -4.36 -3.02 7.13
CA ALA A 140 -4.64 -2.49 5.80
C ALA A 140 -3.49 -2.79 4.82
N ARG A 141 -2.22 -2.63 5.26
CA ARG A 141 -1.05 -2.99 4.46
C ARG A 141 -1.03 -4.49 4.12
N VAL A 142 -1.28 -5.37 5.08
CA VAL A 142 -1.28 -6.82 4.82
C VAL A 142 -2.36 -7.20 3.80
N MET A 143 -3.57 -6.65 3.92
CA MET A 143 -4.62 -6.85 2.91
C MET A 143 -4.18 -6.41 1.50
N LEU A 144 -3.42 -5.31 1.40
CA LEU A 144 -2.86 -4.84 0.12
C LEU A 144 -1.73 -5.74 -0.38
N GLU A 145 -0.96 -6.37 0.50
CA GLU A 145 0.09 -7.32 0.12
C GLU A 145 -0.50 -8.64 -0.40
N GLU A 146 -1.57 -9.15 0.23
CA GLU A 146 -2.35 -10.27 -0.28
C GLU A 146 -2.95 -9.94 -1.65
N GLU A 147 -3.48 -8.73 -1.81
CA GLU A 147 -4.02 -8.27 -3.08
C GLU A 147 -2.93 -8.16 -4.16
N ARG A 148 -1.73 -7.69 -3.78
CA ARG A 148 -0.57 -7.68 -4.68
C ARG A 148 -0.24 -9.10 -5.14
N GLU A 149 -0.23 -10.09 -4.25
CA GLU A 149 0.03 -11.49 -4.58
C GLU A 149 -1.01 -12.06 -5.54
N ARG A 150 -2.28 -11.64 -5.41
CA ARG A 150 -3.33 -11.98 -6.37
C ARG A 150 -3.13 -11.31 -7.74
N LEU A 151 -2.70 -10.05 -7.77
CA LEU A 151 -2.59 -9.25 -8.99
C LEU A 151 -1.31 -9.53 -9.79
N LEU A 152 -0.21 -9.88 -9.14
CA LEU A 152 1.07 -10.06 -9.81
C LEU A 152 1.02 -11.13 -10.92
N PRO A 153 0.48 -12.35 -10.70
CA PRO A 153 0.34 -13.34 -11.76
C PRO A 153 -0.56 -12.85 -12.91
N LEU A 154 -1.64 -12.10 -12.60
CA LEU A 154 -2.54 -11.56 -13.61
C LEU A 154 -1.84 -10.51 -14.50
N SER A 155 -0.90 -9.76 -13.92
CA SER A 155 -0.07 -8.80 -14.66
C SER A 155 0.92 -9.51 -15.57
N GLU A 156 1.57 -10.56 -15.08
CA GLU A 156 2.51 -11.37 -15.86
C GLU A 156 1.80 -12.10 -17.01
N GLU A 157 0.65 -12.71 -16.74
CA GLU A 157 -0.21 -13.35 -17.75
C GLU A 157 -0.62 -12.35 -18.83
N ALA A 158 -1.13 -11.18 -18.42
CA ALA A 158 -1.51 -10.13 -19.36
C ALA A 158 -0.32 -9.73 -20.24
N ALA A 159 0.87 -9.53 -19.64
CA ALA A 159 2.08 -9.16 -20.38
C ALA A 159 2.57 -10.27 -21.33
N ALA A 160 2.39 -11.54 -20.99
CA ALA A 160 2.70 -12.66 -21.88
C ALA A 160 1.76 -12.71 -23.08
N VAL A 161 0.45 -12.54 -22.84
CA VAL A 161 -0.58 -12.52 -23.90
C VAL A 161 -0.37 -11.33 -24.85
N GLU A 162 -0.03 -10.17 -24.31
CA GLU A 162 0.24 -8.96 -25.09
C GLU A 162 1.43 -9.17 -26.03
N ARG A 163 2.56 -9.69 -25.49
CA ARG A 163 3.75 -10.03 -26.28
C ARG A 163 3.41 -11.00 -27.41
N ALA A 164 2.67 -12.07 -27.10
CA ALA A 164 2.21 -13.01 -28.10
C ALA A 164 1.43 -12.28 -29.19
N SER A 165 0.46 -11.42 -28.84
CA SER A 165 -0.38 -10.68 -29.79
C SER A 165 0.39 -9.79 -30.77
N ARG A 166 1.56 -9.26 -30.38
CA ARG A 166 2.43 -8.47 -31.27
C ARG A 166 3.14 -9.33 -32.31
N THR A 167 3.57 -10.53 -31.94
CA THR A 167 4.28 -11.44 -32.85
C THR A 167 3.42 -11.84 -34.05
N TRP A 168 2.11 -12.04 -33.86
CA TRP A 168 1.20 -12.37 -34.98
C TRP A 168 1.01 -11.22 -35.97
N VAL A 169 1.23 -9.96 -35.56
CA VAL A 169 1.09 -8.79 -36.44
C VAL A 169 2.32 -8.57 -37.32
N LEU A 170 3.50 -9.08 -36.92
CA LEU A 170 4.74 -8.90 -37.68
C LEU A 170 5.03 -10.02 -38.70
N VAL A 171 4.25 -11.10 -38.68
CA VAL A 171 4.44 -12.27 -39.57
C VAL A 171 3.35 -12.34 -40.67
N ALA A 172 2.34 -11.46 -40.62
CA ALA A 172 1.27 -11.33 -41.62
C ALA A 172 1.52 -10.13 -42.54
#